data_AF-W2X2V1-F1
#
_entry.id   AF-W2X2V1-F1
#
_cell.length_a   1.000
_cell.length_b   1.000
_cell.length_c   1.000
_cell.angle_alpha   90.00
_cell.angle_beta   90.00
_cell.angle_gamma   90.00
#
_symmetry.space_group_name_H-M   'P 1'
#
loop_
_entity.id
_entity.type
_entity.pdbx_description
1 polymer ?
#
loop_
_entity_poly.entity_id
_entity_poly.type
_entity_poly.pdbx_seq_one_letter_code
_entity_poly.pdbx_strand_id
1 'polypeptide(L)'
;ESMMHVIGAAVPHYIIGIALGAGVFGMFMLCEGFMVPRDSIPDYWIWGYYLAFHSYSFESFVFKQFENETSDAAKGILTKYGMEDVDVTRDMLLLIVYIVGFQAIFAAILWKFHTGRR
;
A
#
# COMPACT_ATOMS: atom_id res chain seq x y z
N GLU A 1 -4.01 -5.27 -7.43
CA GLU A 1 -4.93 -5.28 -8.61
C GLU A 1 -6.10 -4.31 -8.48
N SER A 2 -6.86 -4.32 -7.37
CA SER A 2 -8.06 -3.47 -7.18
C SER A 2 -7.87 -1.97 -7.45
N MET A 3 -6.73 -1.39 -7.06
CA MET A 3 -6.42 0.01 -7.37
C MET A 3 -6.33 0.27 -8.89
N MET A 4 -5.82 -0.71 -9.64
CA MET A 4 -5.66 -0.56 -11.09
C MET A 4 -7.01 -0.66 -11.82
N HIS A 5 -7.98 -1.39 -11.26
CA HIS A 5 -9.37 -1.33 -11.72
C HIS A 5 -9.96 0.08 -11.54
N VAL A 6 -9.72 0.73 -10.39
CA VAL A 6 -10.16 2.12 -10.13
C VAL A 6 -9.56 3.08 -11.16
N ILE A 7 -8.24 3.01 -11.38
CA ILE A 7 -7.55 3.88 -12.33
C ILE A 7 -8.06 3.62 -13.76
N GLY A 8 -8.24 2.36 -14.14
CA GLY A 8 -8.78 1.98 -15.45
C GLY A 8 -10.20 2.48 -15.69
N ALA A 9 -11.06 2.45 -14.67
CA ALA A 9 -12.43 2.98 -14.77
C ALA A 9 -12.50 4.51 -14.79
N ALA A 10 -11.53 5.19 -14.17
CA ALA A 10 -11.49 6.64 -14.09
C ALA A 10 -10.92 7.32 -15.34
N VAL A 11 -10.04 6.63 -16.08
CA VAL A 11 -9.28 7.22 -17.18
C VAL A 11 -9.80 6.73 -18.53
N PRO A 12 -10.18 7.63 -19.47
CA PRO A 12 -10.75 7.24 -20.76
C PRO A 12 -9.73 6.63 -21.74
N HIS A 13 -8.43 6.80 -21.48
CA HIS A 13 -7.34 6.34 -22.37
C HIS A 13 -6.39 5.37 -21.66
N TYR A 14 -6.25 4.15 -22.18
CA TYR A 14 -5.50 3.07 -21.52
C TYR A 14 -4.02 3.40 -21.26
N ILE A 15 -3.32 4.05 -22.20
CA ILE A 15 -1.91 4.45 -22.03
C ILE A 15 -1.74 5.37 -20.81
N ILE A 16 -2.64 6.34 -20.64
CA ILE A 16 -2.61 7.29 -19.53
C ILE A 16 -2.90 6.55 -18.22
N GLY A 17 -3.87 5.63 -18.21
CA GLY A 17 -4.17 4.80 -17.05
C GLY A 17 -2.98 3.95 -16.60
N ILE A 18 -2.27 3.33 -17.53
CA ILE A 18 -1.05 2.54 -17.24
C ILE A 18 0.05 3.45 -16.69
N ALA A 19 0.31 4.59 -17.31
CA ALA A 19 1.34 5.53 -16.87
C ALA A 19 1.06 6.09 -15.46
N LEU A 20 -0.21 6.45 -15.18
CA LEU A 20 -0.62 6.92 -13.85
C LEU A 20 -0.48 5.82 -12.79
N GLY A 21 -0.93 4.61 -13.08
CA GLY A 21 -0.79 3.50 -12.13
C GLY A 21 0.67 3.17 -11.85
N ALA A 22 1.52 3.14 -12.87
CA ALA A 22 2.96 2.94 -12.70
C ALA A 22 3.60 4.05 -11.86
N GLY A 23 3.22 5.32 -12.08
CA GLY A 23 3.70 6.45 -11.29
C GLY A 23 3.28 6.37 -9.82
N VAL A 24 2.01 6.05 -9.54
CA VAL A 24 1.50 5.89 -8.17
C VAL A 24 2.15 4.71 -7.47
N PHE A 25 2.27 3.55 -8.12
CA PHE A 25 2.96 2.39 -7.55
C PHE A 25 4.45 2.67 -7.32
N GLY A 26 5.11 3.38 -8.23
CA GLY A 26 6.50 3.79 -8.06
C GLY A 26 6.67 4.72 -6.85
N MET A 27 5.75 5.66 -6.65
CA MET A 27 5.74 6.50 -5.44
C MET A 27 5.53 5.68 -4.17
N PHE A 28 4.60 4.72 -4.19
CA PHE A 28 4.34 3.85 -3.03
C PHE A 28 5.56 2.99 -2.68
N MET A 29 6.24 2.40 -3.66
CA MET A 29 7.48 1.64 -3.44
C MET A 29 8.59 2.45 -2.77
N LEU A 30 8.66 3.76 -3.01
CA LEU A 30 9.61 4.64 -2.35
C LEU A 30 9.25 4.90 -0.89
N CYS A 31 7.96 5.02 -0.61
CA CYS A 31 7.43 5.44 0.69
C CYS A 31 6.90 4.29 1.56
N GLU A 32 6.98 3.03 1.14
CA GLU A 32 6.40 1.89 1.87
C GLU A 32 7.20 1.42 3.10
N GLY A 33 8.29 2.10 3.43
CA GLY A 33 9.18 1.70 4.52
C GLY A 33 10.40 0.88 4.08
N PHE A 34 10.42 0.35 2.86
CA PHE A 34 11.54 -0.45 2.32
C PHE A 34 12.76 0.41 1.96
N MET A 35 12.60 1.43 1.12
CA MET A 35 13.70 2.31 0.73
C MET A 35 14.00 3.39 1.78
N VAL A 36 12.94 3.99 2.34
CA VAL A 36 13.03 5.00 3.38
C VAL A 36 12.27 4.49 4.60
N PRO A 37 12.97 4.19 5.72
CA PRO A 37 12.32 3.81 6.96
C PRO A 37 11.34 4.89 7.41
N ARG A 38 10.22 4.49 8.03
CA ARG A 38 9.14 5.39 8.47
C ARG A 38 9.65 6.60 9.26
N ASP A 39 10.57 6.38 10.19
CA ASP A 39 11.13 7.42 11.07
C ASP A 39 12.01 8.44 10.33
N SER A 40 12.46 8.11 9.12
CA SER A 40 13.21 9.02 8.26
C SER A 40 12.32 9.85 7.34
N ILE A 41 11.02 9.58 7.28
CA ILE A 41 10.07 10.30 6.43
C ILE A 41 9.65 11.59 7.15
N PRO A 42 9.81 12.78 6.52
CA PRO A 42 9.35 14.04 7.11
C PRO A 42 7.86 14.02 7.45
N ASP A 43 7.46 14.64 8.56
CA ASP A 43 6.07 14.66 9.04
C ASP A 43 5.05 15.15 8.00
N TYR A 44 5.44 16.10 7.14
CA TYR A 44 4.56 16.60 6.08
C TYR A 44 4.32 15.59 4.94
N TRP A 45 5.14 14.54 4.83
CA TRP A 45 5.07 13.51 3.80
C TRP A 45 4.66 12.13 4.34
N ILE A 46 4.52 11.98 5.66
CA ILE A 46 4.18 10.71 6.31
C ILE A 46 2.83 10.13 5.84
N TRP A 47 1.91 10.96 5.36
CA TRP A 47 0.64 10.51 4.79
C TRP A 47 0.83 9.55 3.61
N GLY A 48 1.92 9.70 2.84
CA GLY A 48 2.26 8.82 1.73
C GLY A 48 2.55 7.39 2.19
N TYR A 49 3.21 7.24 3.35
CA TYR A 49 3.46 5.95 3.98
C TYR A 49 2.16 5.22 4.35
N TYR A 50 1.18 5.93 4.90
CA TYR A 50 -0.12 5.34 5.26
C TYR A 50 -1.02 5.08 4.05
N LEU A 51 -0.92 5.90 2.98
CA LEU A 51 -1.70 5.72 1.76
C LEU A 51 -1.21 4.53 0.92
N ALA A 52 0.10 4.28 0.95
CA ALA A 52 0.71 3.12 0.33
C ALA A 52 0.28 1.84 1.06
N PHE A 53 -0.79 1.20 0.58
CA PHE A 53 -1.29 -0.04 1.20
C PHE A 53 -0.24 -1.16 1.24
N HIS A 54 0.81 -1.10 0.42
CA HIS A 54 1.92 -2.05 0.46
C HIS A 54 2.75 -1.98 1.76
N SER A 55 2.76 -0.82 2.45
CA SER A 55 3.50 -0.64 3.71
C SER A 55 3.12 -1.69 4.74
N TYR A 56 1.82 -1.96 4.90
CA TYR A 56 1.31 -2.94 5.87
C TYR A 56 1.69 -4.38 5.51
N SER A 57 1.69 -4.71 4.21
CA SER A 57 2.17 -6.03 3.75
C SER A 57 3.67 -6.19 4.01
N PHE A 58 4.45 -5.14 3.74
CA PHE A 58 5.89 -5.15 3.92
C PHE A 58 6.27 -5.27 5.41
N GLU A 59 5.65 -4.47 6.27
CA GLU A 59 5.80 -4.52 7.73
C GLU A 59 5.52 -5.94 8.27
N SER A 60 4.39 -6.51 7.88
CA SER A 60 4.02 -7.88 8.25
C SER A 60 5.00 -8.94 7.74
N PHE A 61 5.50 -8.82 6.50
CA PHE A 61 6.46 -9.78 5.95
C PHE A 61 7.82 -9.73 6.64
N VAL A 62 8.35 -8.52 6.87
CA VAL A 62 9.64 -8.36 7.55
C VAL A 62 9.55 -8.90 8.98
N PHE A 63 8.51 -8.55 9.72
CA PHE A 63 8.29 -9.07 11.06
C PHE A 63 8.20 -10.60 11.05
N LYS A 64 7.34 -11.17 10.20
CA LYS A 64 7.17 -12.63 10.10
C LYS A 64 8.43 -13.38 9.69
N GLN A 65 9.25 -12.79 8.82
CA GLN A 65 10.50 -13.40 8.38
C GLN A 65 11.51 -13.55 9.52
N PHE A 66 11.50 -12.63 10.49
CA PHE A 66 12.50 -12.56 11.56
C PHE A 66 11.94 -12.85 12.96
N GLU A 67 10.62 -13.09 13.12
CA GLU A 67 9.99 -13.27 14.43
C GLU A 67 10.58 -14.43 15.24
N ASN A 68 11.07 -15.47 14.57
CA ASN A 68 11.68 -16.65 15.20
C ASN A 68 13.21 -16.69 15.08
N GLU A 69 13.83 -15.62 14.55
CA GLU A 69 15.27 -15.55 14.34
C GLU A 69 15.97 -14.89 15.53
N THR A 70 16.85 -15.62 16.21
CA THR A 70 17.52 -15.12 17.43
C THR A 70 18.83 -14.39 17.16
N SER A 71 19.28 -14.33 15.90
CA SER A 71 20.52 -13.67 15.49
C SER A 71 20.48 -12.17 15.76
N ASP A 72 21.59 -11.61 16.26
CA ASP A 72 21.73 -10.17 16.49
C ASP A 72 21.57 -9.36 15.19
N ALA A 73 21.94 -9.95 14.05
CA ALA A 73 21.73 -9.34 12.75
C ALA A 73 20.24 -9.20 12.40
N ALA A 74 19.42 -10.21 12.72
CA ALA A 74 17.98 -10.19 12.47
C ALA A 74 17.29 -9.11 13.33
N LYS A 75 17.64 -9.05 14.62
CA LYS A 75 17.16 -8.00 15.52
C LYS A 75 17.57 -6.62 15.04
N GLY A 76 18.83 -6.45 14.63
CA GLY A 76 19.32 -5.19 14.08
C GLY A 76 18.56 -4.71 12.83
N ILE A 77 18.05 -5.62 12.01
CA ILE A 77 17.18 -5.28 10.87
C ILE A 77 15.82 -4.79 11.38
N LEU A 78 15.18 -5.50 12.31
CA LEU A 78 13.89 -5.10 12.88
C LEU A 78 13.96 -3.73 13.56
N THR A 79 14.99 -3.48 14.37
CA THR A 79 15.21 -2.18 15.03
C THR A 79 15.44 -1.06 14.00
N LYS A 80 16.23 -1.33 12.95
CA LYS A 80 16.53 -0.33 11.90
C LYS A 80 15.29 0.14 11.15
N TYR A 81 14.33 -0.75 10.94
CA TYR A 81 13.08 -0.43 10.25
C TYR A 81 11.91 -0.08 11.20
N GLY A 82 12.11 -0.21 12.52
CA GLY A 82 11.06 0.03 13.51
C GLY A 82 9.96 -1.04 13.51
N MET A 83 10.29 -2.28 13.13
CA MET A 83 9.35 -3.39 12.93
C MET A 83 9.45 -4.46 14.02
N GLU A 84 9.82 -4.08 15.24
CA GLU A 84 10.05 -5.02 16.34
C GLU A 84 8.74 -5.57 16.94
N ASP A 85 7.65 -4.81 16.87
CA ASP A 85 6.35 -5.16 17.45
C ASP A 85 5.23 -4.83 16.46
N VAL A 86 5.07 -5.68 15.44
CA VAL A 86 4.09 -5.52 14.38
C VAL A 86 2.85 -6.34 14.69
N ASP A 87 1.69 -5.67 14.76
CA ASP A 87 0.40 -6.36 14.79
C ASP A 87 0.00 -6.79 13.37
N VAL A 88 0.42 -8.00 13.00
CA VAL A 88 0.11 -8.62 11.71
C VAL A 88 -1.41 -8.73 11.49
N THR A 89 -2.20 -8.94 12.55
CA THR A 89 -3.65 -9.09 12.42
C THR A 89 -4.29 -7.77 12.00
N ARG A 90 -3.89 -6.67 12.66
CA ARG A 90 -4.32 -5.31 12.30
C ARG A 90 -3.96 -5.00 10.85
N ASP A 91 -2.74 -5.30 10.43
CA ASP A 91 -2.25 -5.00 9.07
C ASP A 91 -3.04 -5.77 8.02
N MET A 92 -3.30 -7.07 8.25
CA MET A 92 -4.15 -7.86 7.34
C MET A 92 -5.59 -7.32 7.27
N LEU A 93 -6.16 -6.86 8.39
CA LEU A 93 -7.48 -6.23 8.40
C LEU A 93 -7.48 -4.91 7.62
N LEU A 94 -6.45 -4.07 7.77
CA LEU A 94 -6.30 -2.85 6.98
C LEU A 94 -6.24 -3.15 5.48
N LEU A 95 -5.47 -4.16 5.08
CA LEU A 95 -5.40 -4.58 3.67
C LEU A 95 -6.76 -5.02 3.13
N ILE A 96 -7.55 -5.76 3.91
CA ILE A 96 -8.93 -6.14 3.54
C ILE A 96 -9.79 -4.88 3.37
N VAL A 97 -9.70 -3.91 4.29
CA VAL A 97 -10.42 -2.65 4.19
C VAL A 97 -10.05 -1.89 2.92
N TYR A 98 -8.75 -1.83 2.55
CA TYR A 98 -8.31 -1.24 1.28
C TYR A 98 -8.89 -1.96 0.07
N ILE A 99 -8.89 -3.30 0.06
CA ILE A 99 -9.46 -4.09 -1.04
C ILE A 99 -10.94 -3.77 -1.23
N VAL A 100 -11.72 -3.83 -0.15
CA VAL A 100 -13.15 -3.53 -0.19
C VAL A 100 -13.40 -2.07 -0.59
N GLY A 101 -12.62 -1.13 -0.06
CA GLY A 101 -12.69 0.29 -0.39
C GLY A 101 -12.44 0.55 -1.88
N PHE A 102 -11.37 0.01 -2.45
CA PHE A 102 -11.08 0.15 -3.88
C PHE A 102 -12.14 -0.49 -4.76
N GLN A 103 -12.66 -1.66 -4.38
CA GLN A 103 -13.75 -2.31 -5.12
C GLN A 103 -15.05 -1.49 -5.08
N ALA A 104 -15.40 -0.93 -3.92
CA ALA A 104 -16.56 -0.05 -3.78
C ALA A 104 -16.41 1.23 -4.63
N ILE A 105 -15.22 1.84 -4.64
CA ILE A 105 -14.92 3.01 -5.49
C ILE A 105 -15.05 2.65 -6.97
N PHE A 106 -14.47 1.53 -7.39
CA PHE A 106 -14.58 1.05 -8.77
C PHE A 106 -16.04 0.84 -9.17
N ALA A 107 -16.83 0.16 -8.33
CA ALA A 107 -18.26 -0.04 -8.56
C ALA A 107 -19.02 1.29 -8.64
N ALA A 108 -18.70 2.26 -7.79
CA ALA A 108 -19.32 3.58 -7.80
C ALA A 108 -18.98 4.38 -9.08
N ILE A 109 -17.74 4.29 -9.58
CA ILE A 109 -17.34 4.92 -10.85
C ILE A 109 -18.13 4.30 -12.00
N LEU A 110 -18.20 2.96 -12.07
CA LEU A 110 -18.98 2.27 -13.09
C LEU A 110 -20.47 2.64 -13.02
N TRP A 111 -21.03 2.69 -11.81
CA TRP A 111 -22.42 3.07 -11.60
C TRP A 111 -22.72 4.49 -12.09
N LYS A 112 -21.83 5.44 -11.78
CA LYS A 112 -22.04 6.86 -12.11
C LYS A 112 -21.76 7.20 -13.59
N PHE A 113 -20.72 6.62 -14.18
CA PHE A 113 -20.21 7.05 -15.49
C PHE A 113 -20.49 6.06 -16.63
N HIS A 114 -20.68 4.76 -16.34
CA HIS A 114 -20.79 3.72 -17.38
C HIS A 114 -22.14 3.00 -17.38
N THR A 115 -22.89 3.03 -16.28
CA THR A 115 -24.23 2.46 -16.23
C THR A 115 -25.18 3.46 -16.88
N GLY A 116 -25.41 3.28 -18.18
CA GLY A 116 -26.17 4.18 -19.05
C GLY A 116 -27.63 4.39 -18.61
N ARG A 117 -27.87 5.19 -17.56
CA ARG A 117 -29.15 5.86 -17.33
C ARG A 117 -29.28 7.00 -18.35
N ARG A 118 -29.62 6.61 -19.58
CA ARG A 118 -30.67 7.28 -20.34
C ARG A 118 -32.01 6.68 -19.91
#